data_AF-A0A1W1CDG3-F1
#
_entry.id   AF-A0A1W1CDG3-F1
#
_cell.length_a   1.000
_cell.length_b   1.000
_cell.length_c   1.000
_cell.angle_alpha   90.00
_cell.angle_beta   90.00
_cell.angle_gamma   90.00
#
_symmetry.space_group_name_H-M   'P 1'
#
loop_
_entity.id
_entity.type
_entity.pdbx_description
1 polymer ?
#
loop_
_entity_poly.entity_id
_entity_poly.type
_entity_poly.pdbx_seq_one_letter_code
_entity_poly.pdbx_strand_id
1 'polypeptide(L)' 'MNENRSVFALDGLTGGLIATGLLLAILVFLSVNAISVQHAQAENFYKIKDEKSIKTIDTESYKHVVDVK' A
#
# COMPACT_ATOMS: atom_id res chain seq x y z
N MET A 1 44.34 -15.00 11.60
CA MET A 1 43.19 -14.05 11.52
C MET A 1 42.72 -13.99 10.08
N ASN A 2 41.41 -14.17 9.91
CA ASN A 2 40.55 -13.83 8.76
C ASN A 2 40.61 -14.66 7.46
N GLU A 3 39.80 -15.73 7.42
CA GLU A 3 39.39 -16.44 6.18
C GLU A 3 37.90 -16.23 5.81
N ASN A 4 37.16 -15.41 6.57
CA ASN A 4 35.69 -15.29 6.50
C ASN A 4 35.16 -14.03 5.76
N ARG A 5 35.92 -13.38 4.87
CA ARG A 5 35.43 -12.13 4.24
C ARG A 5 34.56 -12.39 3.01
N SER A 6 33.30 -12.78 3.21
CA SER A 6 32.24 -12.73 2.19
C SER A 6 31.28 -11.59 2.51
N VAL A 7 31.12 -10.65 1.58
CA VAL A 7 30.20 -9.51 1.71
C VAL A 7 29.21 -9.55 0.53
N PHE A 8 28.54 -10.71 0.33
CA PHE A 8 27.76 -11.10 -0.87
C PHE A 8 28.55 -11.77 -2.01
N ALA A 9 29.78 -12.21 -1.76
CA ALA A 9 30.71 -12.65 -2.81
C ALA A 9 30.10 -13.67 -3.80
N LEU A 10 30.32 -13.52 -5.11
CA LEU A 10 31.27 -14.46 -5.72
C LEU A 10 32.73 -14.02 -5.53
N ASP A 11 33.00 -12.70 -5.55
CA ASP A 11 34.04 -11.99 -4.78
C ASP A 11 33.56 -10.52 -4.57
N GLY A 12 33.36 -10.10 -3.30
CA GLY A 12 33.04 -8.75 -2.82
C GLY A 12 31.98 -7.87 -3.54
N LEU A 13 32.45 -6.86 -4.28
CA LEU A 13 31.67 -5.72 -4.78
C LEU A 13 30.55 -6.12 -5.76
N THR A 14 30.84 -7.05 -6.66
CA THR A 14 29.89 -7.55 -7.65
C THR A 14 28.68 -8.20 -6.98
N GLY A 15 28.92 -8.94 -5.90
CA GLY A 15 27.88 -9.54 -5.07
C GLY A 15 26.93 -8.52 -4.47
N GLY A 16 27.49 -7.41 -3.95
CA GLY A 16 26.72 -6.31 -3.41
C GLY A 16 25.81 -5.66 -4.46
N LEU A 17 26.32 -5.42 -5.66
CA LEU A 17 25.52 -4.83 -6.75
C LEU A 17 24.37 -5.74 -7.20
N ILE A 18 24.59 -7.06 -7.26
CA ILE A 18 23.53 -8.03 -7.58
C ILE A 18 22.46 -8.02 -6.49
N ALA A 19 22.85 -8.04 -5.22
CA ALA A 19 21.92 -8.01 -4.10
C ALA A 19 21.08 -6.73 -4.11
N THR A 20 21.70 -5.57 -4.32
CA THR A 20 20.98 -4.29 -4.43
C THR A 20 20.04 -4.28 -5.64
N GLY A 21 20.47 -4.77 -6.80
CA GLY A 21 19.62 -4.88 -7.99
C GLY A 21 18.39 -5.75 -7.74
N LEU A 22 18.56 -6.88 -7.05
CA LEU A 22 17.46 -7.77 -6.69
C LEU A 22 16.48 -7.09 -5.72
N LEU A 23 16.98 -6.38 -4.71
CA LEU A 23 16.14 -5.63 -3.78
C LEU A 23 15.33 -4.52 -4.49
N LEU A 24 15.96 -3.80 -5.42
CA LEU A 24 15.28 -2.75 -6.20
C LEU A 24 14.25 -3.35 -7.15
N ALA A 25 14.53 -4.49 -7.79
CA ALA A 25 13.57 -5.18 -8.64
C ALA A 25 12.33 -5.62 -7.85
N ILE A 26 12.54 -6.23 -6.68
CA ILE A 26 11.47 -6.61 -5.76
C ILE A 26 10.68 -5.38 -5.32
N LEU A 27 11.36 -4.30 -4.93
CA LEU A 27 10.73 -3.04 -4.53
C LEU A 27 9.82 -2.49 -5.64
N VAL A 28 10.33 -2.35 -6.86
CA VAL A 28 9.56 -1.83 -8.00
C VAL A 28 8.35 -2.71 -8.28
N PHE A 29 8.54 -4.04 -8.28
CA PHE A 29 7.44 -4.99 -8.49
C PHE A 29 6.35 -4.81 -7.43
N LEU A 30 6.70 -4.78 -6.14
CA LEU A 30 5.72 -4.60 -5.07
C LEU A 30 5.05 -3.22 -5.13
N SER A 31 5.78 -2.15 -5.43
CA SER A 31 5.25 -0.80 -5.53
C SER A 31 4.22 -0.67 -6.65
N VAL A 32 4.49 -1.19 -7.84
CA VAL A 32 3.53 -1.16 -8.96
C VAL A 32 2.26 -1.94 -8.63
N ASN A 33 2.40 -3.13 -8.04
CA ASN A 33 1.25 -3.93 -7.61
C ASN A 33 0.43 -3.21 -6.54
N ALA A 34 1.08 -2.60 -5.55
CA ALA A 34 0.41 -1.86 -4.49
C ALA A 34 -0.39 -0.67 -5.05
N ILE A 35 0.23 0.13 -5.93
CA ILE A 35 -0.44 1.27 -6.58
C ILE A 35 -1.62 0.79 -7.44
N SER A 36 -1.45 -0.30 -8.20
CA SER A 36 -2.54 -0.85 -9.02
C SER A 36 -3.73 -1.29 -8.18
N VAL A 37 -3.49 -1.95 -7.04
CA VAL A 37 -4.56 -2.37 -6.13
C VAL A 37 -5.21 -1.15 -5.48
N GLN A 38 -4.42 -0.17 -5.04
CA GLN A 38 -4.95 1.07 -4.47
C GLN A 38 -5.83 1.82 -5.47
N HIS A 39 -5.41 1.92 -6.73
CA HIS A 39 -6.20 2.54 -7.80
C HIS A 39 -7.52 1.78 -8.04
N ALA A 40 -7.46 0.45 -8.17
CA ALA A 40 -8.64 -0.36 -8.37
C ALA A 40 -9.64 -0.26 -7.20
N GLN A 41 -9.16 -0.20 -5.96
CA GLN A 41 -10.03 -0.04 -4.79
C GLN A 41 -10.56 1.38 -4.64
N ALA A 42 -9.78 2.40 -5.01
CA ALA A 42 -10.24 3.78 -5.04
C ALA A 42 -11.42 3.96 -6.01
N GLU A 43 -11.46 3.23 -7.13
CA GLU A 43 -12.58 3.24 -8.07
C GLU A 43 -13.79 2.41 -7.61
N ASN A 44 -13.61 1.51 -6.63
CA ASN A 44 -14.68 0.67 -6.07
C ASN A 44 -15.40 1.37 -4.91
N PHE A 45 -16.10 2.46 -5.23
CA PHE A 45 -16.91 3.17 -4.26
C PHE A 45 -18.12 2.34 -3.81
N TYR A 46 -18.46 2.43 -2.53
CA TYR A 46 -19.71 1.89 -2.01
C TYR A 46 -20.90 2.62 -2.66
N LYS A 47 -21.68 1.88 -3.45
CA LYS A 47 -22.95 2.37 -4.00
C LYS A 47 -24.04 2.20 -2.95
N ILE A 48 -24.61 3.31 -2.48
CA ILE A 48 -25.82 3.26 -1.68
C ILE A 48 -26.98 2.93 -2.62
N LYS A 49 -27.43 1.68 -2.59
CA LYS A 49 -28.54 1.20 -3.44
C LYS A 49 -29.91 1.58 -2.90
N ASP A 50 -30.02 1.71 -1.58
CA ASP A 50 -31.28 2.08 -0.91
C ASP A 50 -30.98 2.99 0.29
N GLU A 51 -30.86 4.29 0.00
CA GLU A 51 -30.56 5.35 0.95
C GLU A 51 -31.57 5.39 2.10
N LYS A 52 -32.83 5.01 1.83
CA LYS A 52 -33.94 5.04 2.79
C LYS A 52 -33.94 3.84 3.73
N SER A 53 -33.22 2.77 3.38
CA SER A 53 -33.04 1.60 4.23
C SER A 53 -31.94 1.76 5.30
N ILE A 54 -31.12 2.81 5.20
CA ILE A 54 -30.04 3.08 6.15
C ILE A 54 -30.66 3.52 7.48
N LYS A 55 -30.63 2.64 8.48
CA LYS A 55 -31.11 2.94 9.83
C LYS A 55 -30.11 3.84 10.54
N THR A 56 -30.52 5.05 10.89
CA THR A 56 -29.81 5.90 11.84
C THR A 56 -30.05 5.37 13.25
N ILE A 57 -28.98 4.86 13.89
CA ILE A 57 -29.04 4.27 15.25
C ILE A 57 -29.26 5.36 16.31
N ASP A 58 -28.74 6.56 16.06
CA ASP A 58 -28.87 7.70 16.95
C ASP A 58 -29.89 8.71 16.42
N THR A 59 -30.93 8.96 17.23
CA THR A 59 -31.95 9.96 16.93
C THR A 59 -31.45 11.38 17.08
N GLU A 60 -30.32 11.66 17.73
CA GLU A 60 -29.83 13.03 17.92
C GLU A 60 -28.78 13.48 16.90
N SER A 61 -28.30 12.58 16.04
CA SER A 61 -27.24 12.83 15.06
C SER A 61 -27.55 14.00 14.11
N TYR A 62 -28.82 14.25 13.80
CA TYR A 62 -29.26 15.37 12.95
C TYR A 62 -28.87 16.76 13.54
N LYS A 63 -28.66 16.87 14.85
CA LYS A 63 -28.31 18.13 15.52
C LYS A 63 -26.88 18.59 15.21
N HIS A 64 -26.05 17.72 14.64
CA HIS A 64 -24.63 17.97 14.35
C HIS A 64 -24.34 18.18 12.86
N VAL A 65 -25.36 18.15 12.01
CA VAL A 65 -25.20 18.42 10.57
C VAL A 65 -25.20 19.93 10.37
N VAL A 66 -24.04 20.47 9.99
CA VAL A 66 -23.90 21.89 9.64
C VAL A 66 -24.01 22.01 8.12
N ASP A 67 -25.05 22.69 7.65
CA ASP A 67 -25.22 23.02 6.24
C ASP A 67 -24.25 24.13 5.85
N VAL A 68 -23.46 23.92 4.80
CA VAL A 68 -22.55 24.95 4.26
C VAL A 68 -23.31 25.70 3.18
N LYS A 69 -23.86 26.87 3.55
CA LYS A 69 -24.49 27.81 2.62
C LYS A 69 -23.49 28.42 1.64
#